data_AF-A0A0U3FA29-F1
#
_entry.id   AF-A0A0U3FA29-F1
#
_cell.length_a   1.000
_cell.length_b   1.000
_cell.length_c   1.000
_cell.angle_alpha   90.00
_cell.angle_beta   90.00
_cell.angle_gamma   90.00
#
_symmetry.space_group_name_H-M   'P 1'
#
loop_
_entity.id
_entity.type
_entity.pdbx_description
1 polymer ?
#
loop_
_entity_poly.entity_id
_entity_poly.type
_entity_poly.pdbx_seq_one_letter_code
_entity_poly.pdbx_strand_id
1 'polypeptide(L)'
;MDVWKALENANASVQRKINRLERARDNVPLEGARGIAVANILTNMISILEEVNKLIACFQNLKDTSVVKGNKVKLVNNTYWKFYTDGDKLIVTRHDPSITVVIGDENVRISLKSKDEKGASAVFSDGSFSIRKDKLTIEGNYTNYEYLLEKDYYINYALRPISKAIKRRVPHVLTQLKMLGIQCPS
;
A
#
# COMPACT_ATOMS: atom_id res chain seq x y z
N MET A 1 0.59 22.71 2.32
CA MET A 1 0.10 21.87 3.43
C MET A 1 1.30 21.27 4.13
N ASP A 2 1.28 21.20 5.47
CA ASP A 2 2.37 20.60 6.25
C ASP A 2 2.48 19.08 5.97
N VAL A 3 3.71 18.57 5.81
CA VAL A 3 4.00 17.15 5.55
C VAL A 3 3.49 16.26 6.69
N TRP A 4 3.49 16.78 7.93
CA TRP A 4 3.02 16.05 9.10
C TRP A 4 1.51 15.86 9.08
N LYS A 5 0.76 16.92 8.73
CA LYS A 5 -0.69 16.81 8.52
C LYS A 5 -1.03 15.86 7.37
N ALA A 6 -0.24 15.84 6.30
CA ALA A 6 -0.41 14.88 5.22
C ALA A 6 -0.18 13.43 5.68
N LEU A 7 0.80 13.19 6.55
CA LEU A 7 1.06 11.88 7.15
C LEU A 7 -0.09 11.42 8.05
N GLU A 8 -0.63 12.32 8.89
CA GLU A 8 -1.82 12.05 9.71
C GLU A 8 -3.04 11.68 8.85
N ASN A 9 -3.33 12.48 7.82
CA ASN A 9 -4.41 12.21 6.89
C ASN A 9 -4.19 10.90 6.12
N ALA A 10 -2.97 10.62 5.70
CA ALA A 10 -2.60 9.39 5.00
C ALA A 10 -2.81 8.16 5.89
N ASN A 11 -2.38 8.22 7.15
CA ASN A 11 -2.58 7.14 8.14
C ASN A 11 -4.08 6.89 8.34
N ALA A 12 -4.88 7.95 8.55
CA ALA A 12 -6.32 7.83 8.69
C ALA A 12 -7.00 7.23 7.44
N SER A 13 -6.59 7.66 6.24
CA SER A 13 -7.12 7.14 4.97
C SER A 13 -6.82 5.65 4.77
N VAL A 14 -5.58 5.23 5.04
CA VAL A 14 -5.17 3.81 4.93
C VAL A 14 -5.92 2.95 5.94
N GLN A 15 -6.01 3.39 7.19
CA GLN A 15 -6.75 2.69 8.25
C GLN A 15 -8.23 2.50 7.91
N ARG A 16 -8.91 3.52 7.38
CA ARG A 16 -10.30 3.38 6.93
C ARG A 16 -10.44 2.28 5.87
N LYS A 17 -9.52 2.22 4.90
CA LYS A 17 -9.54 1.21 3.82
C LYS A 17 -9.26 -0.20 4.34
N ILE A 18 -8.32 -0.35 5.28
CA ILE A 18 -8.08 -1.62 5.99
C ILE A 18 -9.36 -2.08 6.68
N ASN A 19 -9.97 -1.23 7.51
CA ASN A 19 -11.21 -1.57 8.24
C ASN A 19 -12.36 -1.97 7.30
N ARG A 20 -12.45 -1.35 6.11
CA ARG A 20 -13.47 -1.70 5.10
C ARG A 20 -13.22 -3.07 4.49
N LEU A 21 -11.97 -3.39 4.16
CA LEU A 21 -11.58 -4.70 3.66
C LEU A 21 -11.76 -5.79 4.72
N GLU A 22 -11.45 -5.53 5.98
CA GLU A 22 -11.66 -6.46 7.09
C GLU A 22 -13.15 -6.78 7.24
N ARG A 23 -14.02 -5.77 7.27
CA ARG A 23 -15.47 -5.99 7.28
C ARG A 23 -15.95 -6.78 6.06
N ALA A 24 -15.39 -6.53 4.88
CA ALA A 24 -15.74 -7.30 3.69
C ALA A 24 -15.30 -8.76 3.83
N ARG A 25 -14.09 -9.01 4.36
CA ARG A 25 -13.55 -10.35 4.60
C ARG A 25 -14.37 -11.12 5.64
N ASP A 26 -14.75 -10.46 6.73
CA ASP A 26 -15.47 -11.09 7.83
C ASP A 26 -16.92 -11.46 7.43
N ASN A 27 -17.45 -10.84 6.37
CA ASN A 27 -18.75 -11.18 5.77
C ASN A 27 -18.66 -12.26 4.68
N VAL A 28 -17.47 -12.80 4.37
CA VAL A 28 -17.32 -13.88 3.40
C VAL A 28 -17.89 -15.18 3.99
N PRO A 29 -18.78 -15.90 3.29
CA PRO A 29 -19.22 -17.22 3.73
C PRO A 29 -18.04 -18.19 3.62
N LEU A 30 -17.45 -18.57 4.76
CA LEU A 30 -16.27 -19.45 4.85
C LEU A 30 -16.60 -20.95 4.66
N GLU A 31 -17.56 -21.24 3.79
CA GLU A 31 -17.97 -22.60 3.48
C GLU A 31 -17.15 -23.14 2.30
N GLY A 32 -16.20 -24.02 2.62
CA GLY A 32 -15.38 -24.72 1.63
C GLY A 32 -14.33 -23.85 0.92
N ALA A 33 -13.73 -24.42 -0.12
CA ALA A 33 -12.58 -23.83 -0.82
C ALA A 33 -12.89 -22.47 -1.48
N ARG A 34 -14.15 -22.24 -1.89
CA ARG A 34 -14.58 -21.00 -2.56
C ARG A 34 -14.57 -19.80 -1.59
N GLY A 35 -15.12 -19.98 -0.38
CA GLY A 35 -15.06 -18.97 0.68
C GLY A 35 -13.63 -18.60 1.05
N ILE A 36 -12.78 -19.60 1.24
CA ILE A 36 -11.35 -19.42 1.55
C ILE A 36 -10.62 -18.63 0.45
N ALA A 37 -10.91 -18.91 -0.83
CA ALA A 37 -10.29 -18.19 -1.95
C ALA A 37 -10.59 -16.69 -1.90
N VAL A 38 -11.85 -16.31 -1.68
CA VAL A 38 -12.26 -14.89 -1.57
C VAL A 38 -11.64 -14.24 -0.33
N ALA A 39 -11.67 -14.92 0.83
CA ALA A 39 -11.06 -14.40 2.05
C ALA A 39 -9.55 -14.15 1.89
N ASN A 40 -8.86 -15.02 1.15
CA ASN A 40 -7.42 -14.86 0.86
C ASN A 40 -7.12 -13.66 -0.05
N ILE A 41 -7.99 -13.36 -1.02
CA ILE A 41 -7.87 -12.16 -1.85
C ILE A 41 -7.90 -10.91 -0.97
N LEU A 42 -8.94 -10.79 -0.14
CA LEU A 42 -9.14 -9.64 0.73
C LEU A 42 -8.02 -9.52 1.77
N THR A 43 -7.59 -10.65 2.35
CA THR A 43 -6.44 -10.71 3.26
C THR A 43 -5.17 -10.21 2.59
N ASN A 44 -4.91 -10.58 1.33
CA ASN A 44 -3.73 -10.09 0.63
C ASN A 44 -3.78 -8.57 0.36
N MET A 45 -4.96 -8.02 0.05
CA MET A 45 -5.15 -6.56 -0.08
C MET A 45 -4.92 -5.84 1.27
N ILE A 46 -5.47 -6.38 2.37
CA ILE A 46 -5.27 -5.88 3.74
C ILE A 46 -3.78 -5.84 4.05
N SER A 47 -3.06 -6.96 3.88
CA SER A 47 -1.63 -7.01 4.21
C SER A 47 -0.77 -6.04 3.38
N ILE A 48 -1.17 -5.70 2.16
CA ILE A 48 -0.47 -4.67 1.37
C ILE A 48 -0.64 -3.31 2.03
N LEU A 49 -1.88 -2.96 2.41
CA LEU A 49 -2.18 -1.69 3.06
C LEU A 49 -1.59 -1.60 4.47
N GLU A 50 -1.53 -2.69 5.22
CA GLU A 50 -0.86 -2.75 6.53
C GLU A 50 0.62 -2.41 6.43
N GLU A 51 1.34 -2.97 5.44
CA GLU A 51 2.74 -2.62 5.21
C GLU A 51 2.89 -1.14 4.82
N VAL A 52 2.01 -0.60 3.97
CA VAL A 52 1.98 0.84 3.69
C VAL A 52 1.74 1.64 4.98
N ASN A 53 0.84 1.19 5.84
CA ASN A 53 0.54 1.84 7.11
C ASN A 53 1.73 1.86 8.07
N LYS A 54 2.48 0.75 8.18
CA LYS A 54 3.71 0.67 8.98
C LYS A 54 4.75 1.69 8.51
N LEU A 55 4.86 1.88 7.19
CA LEU A 55 5.75 2.87 6.60
C LEU A 55 5.35 4.30 6.98
N ILE A 56 4.05 4.63 6.90
CA ILE A 56 3.52 5.94 7.31
C ILE A 56 3.78 6.19 8.79
N ALA A 57 3.46 5.23 9.66
CA ALA A 57 3.68 5.35 11.11
C ALA A 57 5.15 5.57 11.46
N CYS A 58 6.06 4.83 10.82
CA CYS A 58 7.51 5.03 10.94
C CYS A 58 7.94 6.43 10.47
N PHE A 59 7.32 6.97 9.42
CA PHE A 59 7.62 8.32 8.94
C PHE A 59 7.09 9.42 9.86
N GLN A 60 5.99 9.21 10.57
CA GLN A 60 5.51 10.16 11.59
C GLN A 60 6.55 10.37 12.71
N ASN A 61 7.29 9.32 13.05
CA ASN A 61 8.35 9.38 14.06
C ASN A 61 9.63 10.08 13.58
N LEU A 62 9.69 10.52 12.31
CA LEU A 62 10.81 11.32 11.79
C LEU A 62 10.74 12.77 12.21
N LYS A 63 9.59 13.26 12.67
CA LYS A 63 9.36 14.67 13.05
C LYS A 63 10.39 15.19 14.04
N ASP A 64 10.86 14.30 14.91
CA ASP A 64 11.79 14.61 15.99
C ASP A 64 13.27 14.32 15.61
N THR A 65 13.56 14.10 14.31
CA THR A 65 14.90 13.74 13.82
C THR A 65 15.49 14.81 12.90
N SER A 66 16.81 14.95 12.90
CA SER A 66 17.57 15.88 12.03
C SER A 66 17.61 15.46 10.54
N VAL A 67 16.86 14.42 10.17
CA VAL A 67 16.84 13.80 8.83
C VAL A 67 15.91 14.56 7.86
N VAL A 68 15.07 15.47 8.38
CA VAL A 68 14.09 16.23 7.61
C VAL A 68 14.68 17.57 7.12
N LYS A 69 14.63 17.84 5.81
CA LYS A 69 15.01 19.15 5.22
C LYS A 69 13.84 19.76 4.44
N GLY A 70 13.13 20.72 5.05
CA GLY A 70 12.02 21.45 4.42
C GLY A 70 10.77 20.58 4.19
N ASN A 71 9.98 20.90 3.15
CA ASN A 71 8.72 20.19 2.81
C ASN A 71 8.93 18.84 2.10
N LYS A 72 10.18 18.39 1.95
CA LYS A 72 10.54 17.12 1.32
C LYS A 72 11.42 16.34 2.27
N VAL A 73 10.97 15.15 2.67
CA VAL A 73 11.80 14.26 3.48
C VAL A 73 12.53 13.31 2.54
N LYS A 74 13.76 13.68 2.19
CA LYS A 74 14.69 12.73 1.58
C LYS A 74 15.23 11.87 2.71
N LEU A 75 14.64 10.71 2.90
CA LEU A 75 15.23 9.71 3.76
C LEU A 75 16.61 9.35 3.20
N VAL A 76 17.61 9.52 4.06
CA VAL A 76 18.89 8.81 4.16
C VAL A 76 19.63 8.55 2.85
N ASN A 77 20.90 8.95 2.77
CA ASN A 77 21.79 8.74 1.61
C ASN A 77 21.98 7.26 1.14
N ASN A 78 21.23 6.29 1.66
CA ASN A 78 21.32 4.88 1.28
C ASN A 78 19.97 4.12 1.24
N THR A 79 18.84 4.76 1.58
CA THR A 79 17.53 4.17 1.33
C THR A 79 17.04 4.75 0.00
N TYR A 80 16.76 3.90 -0.99
CA TYR A 80 16.26 4.36 -2.29
C TYR A 80 14.88 5.02 -2.22
N TRP A 81 14.41 5.40 -1.03
CA TRP A 81 13.07 5.84 -0.70
C TRP A 81 13.02 7.34 -0.41
N LYS A 82 11.96 8.00 -0.87
CA LYS A 82 11.68 9.40 -0.64
C LYS A 82 10.20 9.56 -0.38
N PHE A 83 9.83 10.50 0.49
CA PHE A 83 8.45 10.93 0.55
C PHE A 83 8.31 12.44 0.55
N TYR A 84 7.20 12.90 0.00
CA TYR A 84 6.87 14.31 -0.14
C TYR A 84 5.35 14.44 -0.26
N THR A 85 4.87 15.68 -0.20
CA THR A 85 3.46 15.98 -0.41
C THR A 85 3.22 16.64 -1.75
N ASP A 86 2.06 16.38 -2.33
CA ASP A 86 1.51 17.08 -3.48
C ASP A 86 0.04 17.37 -3.21
N GLY A 87 -0.29 18.64 -2.95
CA GLY A 87 -1.60 19.03 -2.43
C GLY A 87 -1.91 18.36 -1.09
N ASP A 88 -2.98 17.58 -1.07
CA ASP A 88 -3.48 16.80 0.07
C ASP A 88 -2.88 15.39 0.17
N LYS A 89 -2.09 14.97 -0.84
CA LYS A 89 -1.59 13.61 -0.97
C LYS A 89 -0.21 13.45 -0.37
N LEU A 90 0.00 12.30 0.26
CA LEU A 90 1.33 11.81 0.59
C LEU A 90 1.83 10.92 -0.55
N ILE A 91 3.02 11.22 -1.07
CA ILE A 91 3.66 10.43 -2.12
C ILE A 91 4.92 9.81 -1.55
N VAL A 92 5.02 8.48 -1.64
CA VAL A 92 6.17 7.69 -1.25
C VAL A 92 6.74 7.00 -2.47
N THR A 93 8.00 7.25 -2.80
CA THR A 93 8.66 6.72 -3.99
C THR A 93 9.90 5.94 -3.62
N ARG A 94 10.19 4.89 -4.40
CA ARG A 94 11.46 4.17 -4.43
C ARG A 94 12.01 4.20 -5.84
N HIS A 95 13.32 4.38 -6.02
CA HIS A 95 13.90 4.52 -7.37
C HIS A 95 14.12 3.18 -8.11
N ASP A 96 14.58 2.10 -7.44
CA ASP A 96 14.98 0.87 -8.17
C ASP A 96 14.75 -0.47 -7.43
N PRO A 97 13.81 -1.34 -7.89
CA PRO A 97 12.76 -1.03 -8.85
C PRO A 97 11.89 0.14 -8.41
N SER A 98 11.31 0.83 -9.39
CA SER A 98 10.50 2.00 -9.14
C SER A 98 9.16 1.59 -8.53
N ILE A 99 8.95 2.00 -7.27
CA ILE A 99 7.69 1.84 -6.55
C ILE A 99 7.19 3.25 -6.26
N THR A 100 5.94 3.53 -6.57
CA THR A 100 5.28 4.77 -6.17
C THR A 100 4.00 4.42 -5.44
N VAL A 101 3.88 4.90 -4.21
CA VAL A 101 2.66 4.82 -3.40
C VAL A 101 2.14 6.25 -3.24
N VAL A 102 0.95 6.52 -3.76
CA VAL A 102 0.23 7.79 -3.60
C VAL A 102 -0.93 7.54 -2.67
N ILE A 103 -0.98 8.25 -1.55
CA ILE A 103 -2.03 8.13 -0.56
C ILE A 103 -2.78 9.44 -0.53
N GLY A 104 -4.03 9.42 -0.98
CA GLY A 104 -4.99 10.50 -0.82
C GLY A 104 -6.14 10.08 0.09
N ASP A 105 -7.10 10.99 0.28
CA ASP A 105 -8.28 10.70 1.08
C ASP A 105 -9.15 9.59 0.44
N GLU A 106 -9.41 9.71 -0.86
CA GLU A 106 -10.28 8.79 -1.58
C GLU A 106 -9.63 7.42 -1.84
N ASN A 107 -8.34 7.39 -2.13
CA ASN A 107 -7.67 6.17 -2.58
C ASN A 107 -6.19 6.08 -2.18
N VAL A 108 -5.71 4.84 -2.13
CA VAL A 108 -4.30 4.48 -2.06
C VAL A 108 -3.92 3.85 -3.39
N ARG A 109 -3.03 4.50 -4.14
CA ARG A 109 -2.52 4.01 -5.42
C ARG A 109 -1.09 3.53 -5.28
N ILE A 110 -0.84 2.28 -5.65
CA ILE A 110 0.49 1.68 -5.71
C ILE A 110 0.82 1.41 -7.17
N SER A 111 1.98 1.84 -7.64
CA SER A 111 2.45 1.64 -9.01
C SER A 111 3.86 1.09 -9.00
N LEU A 112 4.09 0.06 -9.80
CA LEU A 112 5.36 -0.58 -10.03
C LEU A 112 5.81 -0.34 -11.46
N LYS A 113 7.03 0.16 -11.60
CA LYS A 113 7.73 0.24 -12.89
C LYS A 113 9.11 -0.37 -12.69
N SER A 114 9.29 -1.58 -13.18
CA SER A 114 10.61 -2.20 -13.28
C SER A 114 11.03 -2.24 -14.75
N LYS A 115 12.34 -2.30 -15.02
CA LYS A 115 12.85 -2.58 -16.36
C LYS A 115 12.45 -4.00 -16.81
N ASP A 116 12.36 -4.93 -15.85
CA ASP A 116 12.15 -6.37 -16.09
C ASP A 116 10.71 -6.84 -15.78
N GLU A 117 9.97 -6.08 -14.96
CA GLU A 117 8.55 -6.34 -14.69
C GLU A 117 7.68 -5.36 -15.49
N LYS A 118 7.03 -5.93 -16.50
CA LYS A 118 5.71 -5.55 -17.02
C LYS A 118 4.88 -4.76 -15.98
N GLY A 119 4.58 -3.49 -16.28
CA GLY A 119 4.07 -2.52 -15.29
C GLY A 119 2.78 -2.97 -14.60
N ALA A 120 2.72 -2.77 -13.28
CA ALA A 120 1.57 -3.13 -12.45
C ALA A 120 1.14 -1.94 -11.57
N SER A 121 -0.15 -1.78 -11.36
CA SER A 121 -0.69 -0.79 -10.42
C SER A 121 -1.96 -1.27 -9.74
N ALA A 122 -2.16 -0.89 -8.49
CA ALA A 122 -3.39 -1.12 -7.75
C ALA A 122 -3.88 0.21 -7.17
N VAL A 123 -5.19 0.40 -7.18
CA VAL A 123 -5.89 1.49 -6.51
C VAL A 123 -6.85 0.83 -5.53
N PHE A 124 -6.73 1.19 -4.26
CA PHE A 124 -7.64 0.77 -3.20
C PHE A 124 -8.43 1.98 -2.71
N SER A 125 -9.73 1.93 -2.91
CA SER A 125 -10.70 2.92 -2.41
C SER A 125 -11.43 2.33 -1.19
N ASP A 126 -12.37 3.07 -0.61
CA ASP A 126 -13.09 2.64 0.59
C ASP A 126 -14.06 1.46 0.37
N GLY A 127 -14.47 1.18 -0.87
CA GLY A 127 -15.38 0.07 -1.20
C GLY A 127 -15.03 -0.70 -2.47
N SER A 128 -14.03 -0.24 -3.22
CA SER A 128 -13.68 -0.79 -4.53
C SER A 128 -12.18 -0.80 -4.76
N PHE A 129 -11.76 -1.60 -5.73
CA PHE A 129 -10.39 -1.65 -6.20
C PHE A 129 -10.32 -1.60 -7.73
N SER A 130 -9.18 -1.15 -8.23
CA SER A 130 -8.77 -1.30 -9.63
C SER A 130 -7.33 -1.80 -9.65
N ILE A 131 -7.09 -2.97 -10.25
CA ILE A 131 -5.77 -3.60 -10.38
C ILE A 131 -5.47 -3.75 -11.85
N ARG A 132 -4.32 -3.22 -12.26
CA ARG A 132 -3.80 -3.34 -13.62
C ARG A 132 -2.48 -4.06 -13.59
N LYS A 133 -2.30 -4.98 -14.51
CA LYS A 133 -1.01 -5.58 -14.86
C LYS A 133 -0.98 -5.73 -16.37
N ASP A 134 -0.04 -5.07 -17.03
CA ASP A 134 0.04 -5.06 -18.49
C ASP A 134 -1.21 -4.50 -19.18
N LYS A 135 -1.86 -5.34 -19.99
CA LYS A 135 -3.13 -5.09 -20.67
C LYS A 135 -4.34 -5.59 -19.87
N LEU A 136 -4.11 -6.30 -18.77
CA LEU A 136 -5.18 -6.78 -17.88
C LEU A 136 -5.54 -5.67 -16.89
N THR A 137 -6.81 -5.29 -16.87
CA THR A 137 -7.42 -4.40 -15.87
C THR A 137 -8.57 -5.14 -15.21
N ILE A 138 -8.63 -5.09 -13.88
CA ILE A 138 -9.64 -5.74 -13.07
C ILE A 138 -10.15 -4.70 -12.08
N GLU A 139 -11.45 -4.45 -12.12
CA GLU A 139 -12.11 -3.48 -11.24
C GLU A 139 -13.25 -4.18 -10.52
N GLY A 140 -13.42 -3.93 -9.22
CA GLY A 140 -14.42 -4.64 -8.43
C GLY A 140 -14.73 -3.98 -7.11
N ASN A 141 -15.75 -4.50 -6.44
CA ASN A 141 -16.15 -4.09 -5.10
C ASN A 141 -15.75 -5.18 -4.09
N TYR A 142 -15.32 -4.80 -2.89
CA TYR A 142 -14.88 -5.74 -1.86
C TYR A 142 -16.00 -6.67 -1.36
N THR A 143 -17.26 -6.26 -1.50
CA THR A 143 -18.43 -6.99 -1.01
C THR A 143 -19.09 -7.89 -2.06
N ASN A 144 -18.65 -7.83 -3.32
CA ASN A 144 -19.21 -8.67 -4.38
C ASN A 144 -18.52 -10.03 -4.39
N TYR A 145 -19.02 -10.95 -3.56
CA TYR A 145 -18.48 -12.30 -3.39
C TYR A 145 -18.34 -13.07 -4.71
N GLU A 146 -19.41 -13.13 -5.51
CA GLU A 146 -19.42 -13.88 -6.77
C GLU A 146 -18.38 -13.33 -7.76
N TYR A 147 -18.26 -12.01 -7.85
CA TYR A 147 -17.25 -11.39 -8.71
C TYR A 147 -15.82 -11.69 -8.24
N LEU A 148 -15.56 -11.56 -6.94
CA LEU A 148 -14.24 -11.85 -6.38
C LEU A 148 -13.83 -13.31 -6.61
N LEU A 149 -14.80 -14.21 -6.52
CA LEU A 149 -14.62 -15.63 -6.76
C LEU A 149 -14.40 -15.95 -8.24
N GLU A 150 -15.21 -15.38 -9.13
CA GLU A 150 -15.06 -15.54 -10.58
C GLU A 150 -13.72 -15.00 -11.08
N LYS A 151 -13.21 -13.93 -10.45
CA LYS A 151 -11.95 -13.27 -10.83
C LYS A 151 -10.76 -13.66 -9.97
N ASP A 152 -10.84 -14.70 -9.13
CA ASP A 152 -9.83 -15.01 -8.11
C ASP A 152 -8.41 -15.11 -8.67
N TYR A 153 -8.26 -15.82 -9.77
CA TYR A 153 -7.00 -16.10 -10.44
C TYR A 153 -6.42 -14.82 -11.00
N TYR A 154 -7.25 -14.02 -11.68
CA TYR A 154 -6.83 -12.79 -12.33
C TYR A 154 -6.45 -11.73 -11.29
N ILE A 155 -7.23 -11.61 -10.21
CA ILE A 155 -6.94 -10.69 -9.10
C ILE A 155 -5.59 -11.06 -8.49
N ASN A 156 -5.40 -12.33 -8.11
CA ASN A 156 -4.15 -12.79 -7.52
C ASN A 156 -2.95 -12.62 -8.48
N TYR A 157 -3.13 -12.95 -9.75
CA TYR A 157 -2.11 -12.80 -10.78
C TYR A 157 -1.68 -11.33 -10.95
N ALA A 158 -2.63 -10.40 -11.05
CA ALA A 158 -2.36 -8.99 -11.25
C ALA A 158 -1.80 -8.32 -9.97
N LEU A 159 -2.24 -8.77 -8.79
CA LEU A 159 -1.83 -8.21 -7.49
C LEU A 159 -0.48 -8.76 -6.99
N ARG A 160 -0.10 -9.97 -7.40
CA ARG A 160 1.16 -10.63 -6.97
C ARG A 160 2.42 -9.76 -7.05
N PRO A 161 2.73 -9.07 -8.18
CA PRO A 161 3.92 -8.22 -8.24
C PRO A 161 3.87 -7.09 -7.20
N ILE A 162 2.71 -6.46 -7.01
CA ILE A 162 2.48 -5.38 -6.03
C ILE A 162 2.70 -5.91 -4.61
N SER A 163 2.06 -7.04 -4.28
CA SER A 163 2.21 -7.70 -2.98
C SER A 163 3.67 -8.04 -2.69
N LYS A 164 4.36 -8.68 -3.65
CA LYS A 164 5.79 -9.04 -3.53
C LYS A 164 6.68 -7.81 -3.35
N ALA A 165 6.44 -6.73 -4.09
CA ALA A 165 7.24 -5.52 -4.01
C ALA A 165 7.07 -4.83 -2.65
N ILE A 166 5.83 -4.66 -2.18
CA ILE A 166 5.55 -4.01 -0.90
C ILE A 166 6.06 -4.87 0.26
N LYS A 167 5.62 -6.13 0.36
CA LYS A 167 5.95 -7.04 1.47
C LYS A 167 7.44 -7.37 1.57
N ARG A 168 8.21 -7.27 0.47
CA ARG A 168 9.67 -7.47 0.50
C ARG A 168 10.44 -6.19 0.83
N ARG A 169 9.97 -5.04 0.36
CA ARG A 169 10.77 -3.80 0.38
C ARG A 169 10.45 -2.91 1.57
N VAL A 170 9.19 -2.88 2.02
CA VAL A 170 8.81 -2.10 3.20
C VAL A 170 9.57 -2.59 4.44
N PRO A 171 9.60 -3.89 4.79
CA PRO A 171 10.33 -4.34 5.98
C PRO A 171 11.81 -3.96 5.95
N HIS A 172 12.46 -4.06 4.78
CA HIS A 172 13.86 -3.66 4.62
C HIS A 172 14.10 -2.18 4.95
N VAL A 173 13.18 -1.29 4.55
CA VAL A 173 13.28 0.13 4.89
C VAL A 173 13.06 0.35 6.37
N LEU A 174 12.05 -0.31 6.96
CA LEU A 174 11.78 -0.20 8.39
C LEU A 174 13.01 -0.64 9.20
N THR A 175 13.68 -1.72 8.81
CA THR A 175 14.95 -2.14 9.44
C THR A 175 16.03 -1.07 9.30
N GLN A 176 16.22 -0.51 8.10
CA GLN A 176 17.20 0.57 7.89
C GLN A 176 16.92 1.81 8.73
N LEU A 177 15.65 2.20 8.89
CA LEU A 177 15.26 3.34 9.72
C LEU A 177 15.45 3.05 11.21
N LYS A 178 15.14 1.83 11.66
CA LYS A 178 15.43 1.38 13.04
C LYS A 178 16.93 1.45 13.36
N MET A 179 17.80 1.06 12.42
CA MET A 179 19.26 1.19 12.59
C MET A 179 19.73 2.64 12.75
N LEU A 180 18.93 3.61 12.30
CA LEU A 180 19.19 5.04 12.45
C LEU A 180 18.55 5.64 13.70
N GLY A 181 18.02 4.80 14.61
CA GLY A 181 17.39 5.23 15.85
C GLY A 181 15.94 5.69 15.71
N ILE A 182 15.31 5.50 14.55
CA ILE A 182 13.91 5.88 14.35
C ILE A 182 13.03 4.74 14.87
N GLN A 183 12.10 5.07 15.76
CA GLN A 183 11.11 4.10 16.23
C GLN A 183 10.15 3.76 15.08
N CYS A 184 10.04 2.48 14.74
CA CYS A 184 9.14 2.02 13.68
C CYS A 184 8.38 0.78 14.13
N PRO A 185 7.13 0.57 13.68
CA PRO A 185 6.37 -0.64 13.99
C PRO A 185 7.11 -1.91 13.55
N SER A 186 6.76 -3.03 14.16
CA SER A 186 7.27 -4.36 13.79
C SER A 186 6.59 -4.94 12.55
#